data_AF-A0A0B1RP78-F1
#
_entry.id   AF-A0A0B1RP78-F1
#
_cell.length_a   1.000
_cell.length_b   1.000
_cell.length_c   1.000
_cell.angle_alpha   90.00
_cell.angle_beta   90.00
_cell.angle_gamma   90.00
#
_symmetry.space_group_name_H-M   'P 1'
#
loop_
_entity.id
_entity.type
_entity.pdbx_description
1 polymer ?
#
loop_
_entity_poly.entity_id
_entity_poly.type
_entity_poly.pdbx_seq_one_letter_code
_entity_poly.pdbx_strand_id
1 'polypeptide(L)'
;LNASTQIVDLLVATLNDAIKEANAVQRTWIQLLFDCKVLSVMFPDDRLKKLIPTIESHIDPFDLSLLSSHLATNVRLALSRSQLLYSCLLMEISTNKEGQGSPHYSQVVDVLPKIEYPQRISLIPRLDRTVSFFLNRCRCFDRI
;
A
#
# COMPACT_ATOMS: atom_id res chain seq x y z
N LEU A 1 -17.13 17.90 11.94
CA LEU A 1 -15.98 17.71 11.03
C LEU A 1 -15.78 16.21 10.83
N ASN A 2 -15.69 15.76 9.59
CA ASN A 2 -15.42 14.35 9.31
C ASN A 2 -13.92 14.09 9.54
N ALA A 3 -13.57 13.28 10.53
CA ALA A 3 -12.16 12.98 10.88
C ALA A 3 -11.38 12.41 9.68
N SER A 4 -12.08 11.66 8.81
CA SER A 4 -11.51 11.13 7.56
C SER A 4 -10.98 12.25 6.64
N THR A 5 -11.74 13.34 6.47
CA THR A 5 -11.32 14.46 5.61
C THR A 5 -10.04 15.13 6.13
N GLN A 6 -9.93 15.34 7.45
CA GLN A 6 -8.72 15.92 8.06
C GLN A 6 -7.50 15.01 7.91
N ILE A 7 -7.70 13.69 8.03
CA ILE A 7 -6.63 12.71 7.78
C ILE A 7 -6.16 12.81 6.34
N VAL A 8 -7.09 12.86 5.38
CA VAL A 8 -6.72 13.00 3.97
C VAL A 8 -5.99 14.31 3.70
N ASP A 9 -6.43 15.43 4.29
CA ASP A 9 -5.73 16.71 4.14
C ASP A 9 -4.26 16.60 4.59
N LEU A 10 -4.01 15.95 5.73
CA LEU A 10 -2.67 15.71 6.25
C LEU A 10 -1.86 14.75 5.36
N LEU A 11 -2.48 13.67 4.86
CA LEU A 11 -1.85 12.71 3.97
C LEU A 11 -1.45 13.35 2.64
N VAL A 12 -2.35 14.14 2.04
CA VAL A 12 -2.09 14.87 0.79
C VAL A 12 -0.95 15.87 1.02
N ALA A 13 -0.97 16.65 2.10
CA ALA A 13 0.13 17.57 2.42
C ALA A 13 1.47 16.82 2.55
N THR A 14 1.48 15.73 3.33
CA THR A 14 2.68 14.92 3.57
C THR A 14 3.23 14.30 2.29
N LEU A 15 2.37 13.75 1.43
CA LEU A 15 2.79 13.19 0.14
C LEU A 15 3.33 14.27 -0.79
N ASN A 16 2.70 15.45 -0.85
CA ASN A 16 3.22 16.56 -1.65
C ASN A 16 4.60 17.01 -1.18
N ASP A 17 4.82 17.11 0.12
CA ASP A 17 6.14 17.44 0.66
C ASP A 17 7.16 16.35 0.36
N ALA A 18 6.77 15.07 0.49
CA ALA A 18 7.62 13.95 0.11
C ALA A 18 7.98 13.95 -1.38
N ILE A 19 7.04 14.29 -2.28
CA ILE A 19 7.29 14.41 -3.73
C ILE A 19 8.29 15.54 -4.00
N LYS A 20 8.16 16.69 -3.34
CA LYS A 20 9.05 17.85 -3.54
C LYS A 20 10.47 17.57 -3.08
N GLU A 21 10.63 16.90 -1.94
CA GLU A 21 11.92 16.64 -1.30
C GLU A 21 12.52 15.28 -1.69
N ALA A 22 11.83 14.48 -2.49
CA ALA A 22 12.30 13.17 -2.91
C ALA A 22 13.61 13.28 -3.69
N ASN A 23 14.59 12.49 -3.30
CA ASN A 23 15.81 12.34 -4.08
C ASN A 23 15.54 11.62 -5.41
N ALA A 24 16.42 11.82 -6.39
CA ALA A 24 16.30 11.17 -7.71
C ALA A 24 16.56 9.64 -7.68
N VAL A 25 16.59 9.01 -6.50
CA VAL A 25 16.79 7.56 -6.37
C VAL A 25 15.49 6.86 -6.72
N GLN A 26 15.53 6.03 -7.76
CA GLN A 26 14.36 5.32 -8.27
C GLN A 26 13.59 4.53 -7.20
N ARG A 27 14.30 3.91 -6.25
CA ARG A 27 13.68 3.18 -5.14
C ARG A 27 12.75 4.06 -4.30
N THR A 28 13.11 5.34 -4.10
CA THR A 28 12.30 6.31 -3.35
C THR A 28 10.97 6.55 -4.06
N TRP A 29 11.00 6.73 -5.39
CA TRP A 29 9.79 6.93 -6.20
C TRP A 29 8.90 5.69 -6.24
N ILE A 30 9.48 4.49 -6.36
CA ILE A 30 8.73 3.23 -6.30
C ILE A 30 8.04 3.06 -4.93
N GLN A 31 8.74 3.37 -3.83
CA GLN A 31 8.15 3.30 -2.50
C GLN A 31 7.01 4.32 -2.32
N LEU A 32 7.23 5.56 -2.77
CA LEU A 32 6.23 6.62 -2.71
C LEU A 32 4.99 6.28 -3.55
N LEU A 33 5.19 5.64 -4.71
CA LEU A 33 4.11 5.14 -5.56
C LEU A 33 3.31 4.05 -4.86
N PHE A 34 3.98 3.10 -4.23
CA PHE A 34 3.33 2.05 -3.45
C PHE A 34 2.51 2.65 -2.30
N ASP A 35 3.10 3.53 -1.50
CA ASP A 35 2.43 4.17 -0.36
C ASP A 35 1.20 4.97 -0.82
N CYS A 36 1.34 5.77 -1.88
CA CYS A 36 0.24 6.55 -2.45
C CYS A 36 -0.88 5.65 -3.00
N LYS A 37 -0.55 4.53 -3.65
CA LYS A 37 -1.56 3.58 -4.15
C LYS A 37 -2.31 2.91 -3.00
N VAL A 38 -1.62 2.48 -1.94
CA VAL A 38 -2.27 1.96 -0.72
C VAL A 38 -3.21 3.00 -0.14
N LEU A 39 -2.71 4.22 0.14
CA LEU A 39 -3.51 5.28 0.75
C LEU A 39 -4.72 5.68 -0.10
N SER A 40 -4.60 5.70 -1.42
CA SER A 40 -5.72 6.01 -2.33
C SER A 40 -6.85 4.99 -2.31
N VAL A 41 -6.55 3.74 -1.95
CA VAL A 41 -7.56 2.69 -1.74
C VAL A 41 -8.14 2.77 -0.34
N MET A 42 -7.31 3.10 0.66
CA MET A 42 -7.77 3.24 2.04
C MET A 42 -8.67 4.46 2.25
N PHE A 43 -8.37 5.54 1.54
CA PHE A 43 -9.10 6.80 1.60
C PHE A 43 -9.51 7.17 0.17
N PRO A 44 -10.77 6.90 -0.24
CA PRO A 44 -11.24 7.13 -1.60
C PRO A 44 -11.46 8.64 -1.85
N ASP A 45 -10.37 9.40 -1.88
CA ASP A 45 -10.32 10.84 -2.20
C ASP A 45 -9.52 11.04 -3.48
N ASP A 46 -10.10 11.78 -4.43
CA ASP A 46 -9.51 11.98 -5.75
C ASP A 46 -8.20 12.77 -5.71
N ARG A 47 -7.93 13.53 -4.65
CA ARG A 47 -6.65 14.25 -4.49
C ARG A 47 -5.50 13.28 -4.34
N LEU A 48 -5.67 12.16 -3.62
CA LEU A 48 -4.65 11.12 -3.51
C LEU A 48 -4.43 10.41 -4.86
N LYS A 49 -5.51 10.12 -5.59
CA LYS A 49 -5.42 9.51 -6.92
C LYS A 49 -4.68 10.40 -7.93
N LYS A 50 -4.88 11.72 -7.84
CA LYS A 50 -4.19 12.70 -8.70
C LYS A 50 -2.68 12.78 -8.48
N LEU A 51 -2.17 12.34 -7.32
CA LEU A 51 -0.73 12.30 -7.05
C LEU A 51 -0.03 11.11 -7.71
N ILE A 52 -0.75 10.02 -8.00
CA ILE A 52 -0.21 8.82 -8.65
C ILE A 52 0.51 9.15 -9.97
N PRO A 53 -0.12 9.81 -10.96
CA PRO A 53 0.56 10.12 -12.23
C PRO A 53 1.74 11.08 -12.04
N THR A 54 1.70 11.98 -11.04
CA THR A 54 2.83 12.85 -10.70
C THR A 54 4.02 12.00 -10.26
N ILE A 55 3.81 11.05 -9.36
CA ILE A 55 4.86 10.13 -8.88
C ILE A 55 5.37 9.22 -10.01
N GLU A 56 4.47 8.66 -10.82
CA GLU A 56 4.82 7.78 -11.95
C GLU A 56 5.70 8.49 -12.99
N SER A 57 5.55 9.81 -13.16
CA SER A 57 6.39 10.58 -14.10
C SER A 57 7.87 10.68 -13.70
N HIS A 58 8.22 10.33 -12.47
CA HIS A 58 9.60 10.26 -11.98
C HIS A 58 10.22 8.85 -12.06
N ILE A 59 9.47 7.85 -12.55
CA ILE A 59 9.93 6.47 -12.69
C ILE A 59 10.14 6.18 -14.17
N ASP A 60 11.20 5.45 -14.50
CA ASP A 60 11.43 5.00 -15.86
C ASP A 60 10.23 4.17 -16.38
N PRO A 61 9.70 4.45 -17.59
CA PRO A 61 8.53 3.75 -18.11
C PRO A 61 8.70 2.24 -18.26
N PHE A 62 9.91 1.77 -18.59
CA PHE A 62 10.17 0.33 -18.70
C PHE A 62 10.09 -0.32 -17.31
N ASP A 63 10.71 0.28 -16.31
CA ASP A 63 10.65 -0.24 -14.94
C ASP A 63 9.23 -0.17 -14.37
N LEU A 64 8.49 0.91 -14.65
CA LEU A 64 7.08 1.01 -14.25
C LEU A 64 6.23 -0.10 -14.90
N SER A 65 6.47 -0.41 -16.17
CA SER A 65 5.78 -1.50 -16.86
C SER A 65 6.08 -2.86 -16.23
N LEU A 66 7.35 -3.12 -15.90
CA LEU A 66 7.84 -4.36 -15.29
C LEU A 66 7.28 -4.56 -13.87
N LEU A 67 7.19 -3.47 -13.09
CA LEU A 67 6.79 -3.49 -11.69
C LEU A 67 5.28 -3.35 -11.48
N SER A 68 4.51 -2.95 -12.48
CA SER A 68 3.07 -2.65 -12.36
C SER A 68 2.25 -3.77 -11.71
N SER A 69 2.41 -5.02 -12.16
CA SER A 69 1.71 -6.19 -11.62
C SER A 69 2.13 -6.53 -10.19
N HIS A 70 3.41 -6.36 -9.88
CA HIS A 70 3.98 -6.56 -8.55
C HIS A 70 3.47 -5.51 -7.57
N LEU A 71 3.44 -4.24 -7.98
CA LEU A 71 2.89 -3.13 -7.19
C LEU A 71 1.41 -3.36 -6.90
N ALA A 72 0.60 -3.72 -7.91
CA ALA A 72 -0.82 -4.00 -7.70
C ALA A 72 -1.04 -5.16 -6.72
N THR A 73 -0.23 -6.21 -6.81
CA THR A 73 -0.29 -7.36 -5.90
C THR A 73 0.11 -6.98 -4.48
N ASN A 74 1.19 -6.24 -4.32
CA ASN A 74 1.66 -5.79 -3.02
C ASN A 74 0.69 -4.81 -2.35
N VAL A 75 0.06 -3.92 -3.13
CA VAL A 75 -0.99 -3.01 -2.61
C VAL A 75 -2.14 -3.83 -2.03
N ARG A 76 -2.63 -4.85 -2.77
CA ARG A 76 -3.68 -5.74 -2.26
C ARG A 76 -3.25 -6.46 -0.98
N LEU A 77 -2.04 -7.02 -0.96
CA LEU A 77 -1.52 -7.70 0.23
C LEU A 77 -1.39 -6.78 1.45
N ALA A 78 -0.91 -5.55 1.25
CA ALA A 78 -0.78 -4.57 2.33
C ALA A 78 -2.14 -4.18 2.91
N LEU A 79 -3.15 -3.99 2.05
CA LEU A 79 -4.52 -3.73 2.46
C LEU A 79 -5.11 -4.92 3.22
N SER A 80 -4.99 -6.15 2.68
CA SER A 80 -5.48 -7.36 3.36
C SER A 80 -4.86 -7.57 4.73
N ARG A 81 -3.54 -7.36 4.87
CA ARG A 81 -2.85 -7.47 6.17
C ARG A 81 -3.26 -6.40 7.16
N SER A 82 -3.58 -5.21 6.66
CA SER A 82 -3.93 -4.06 7.49
C SER A 82 -5.45 -3.91 7.68
N GLN A 83 -6.25 -4.79 7.10
CA GLN A 83 -7.70 -4.67 7.07
C GLN A 83 -8.31 -4.66 8.47
N LEU A 84 -7.76 -5.45 9.40
CA LEU A 84 -8.24 -5.48 10.79
C LEU A 84 -7.93 -4.19 11.54
N LEU A 85 -6.77 -3.58 11.27
CA LEU A 85 -6.32 -2.34 11.90
C LEU A 85 -7.12 -1.14 11.42
N TYR A 86 -7.56 -1.18 10.16
CA TYR A 86 -8.25 -0.09 9.51
C TYR A 86 -9.70 -0.43 9.14
N SER A 87 -10.29 -1.45 9.77
CA SER A 87 -11.66 -1.91 9.47
C SER A 87 -12.69 -0.77 9.59
N CYS A 88 -12.47 0.15 10.54
CA CYS A 88 -13.28 1.36 10.70
C CYS A 88 -13.07 2.41 9.61
N LEU A 89 -11.94 2.37 8.88
CA LEU A 89 -11.61 3.27 7.77
C LEU A 89 -11.91 2.64 6.38
N LEU A 90 -11.94 1.31 6.31
CA LEU A 90 -11.99 0.51 5.06
C LEU A 90 -13.38 -0.06 4.74
N MET A 91 -14.45 0.53 5.27
CA MET A 91 -15.81 -0.06 5.19
C MET A 91 -16.33 -0.35 3.77
N GLU A 92 -15.64 0.07 2.70
CA GLU A 92 -16.08 -0.17 1.31
C GLU A 92 -14.97 -0.68 0.36
N ILE A 93 -14.09 -1.59 0.79
CA ILE A 93 -13.38 -2.42 -0.21
C ILE A 93 -14.38 -3.46 -0.74
N SER A 94 -15.14 -3.09 -1.77
CA SER A 94 -15.88 -4.07 -2.57
C SER A 94 -14.88 -5.07 -3.12
N THR A 95 -15.01 -6.33 -2.70
CA THR A 95 -14.28 -7.44 -3.31
C THR A 95 -14.75 -7.56 -4.75
N ASN A 96 -13.97 -7.05 -5.72
CA ASN A 96 -14.27 -7.26 -7.12
C ASN A 96 -14.13 -8.78 -7.40
N LYS A 97 -15.27 -9.47 -7.45
CA LYS A 97 -15.35 -10.89 -7.80
C LYS A 97 -15.20 -11.03 -9.32
N GLU A 98 -13.99 -10.87 -9.83
CA GLU A 98 -13.64 -11.49 -11.11
C GLU A 98 -12.98 -12.84 -10.83
N GLY A 99 -13.85 -13.84 -10.69
CA GLY A 99 -13.51 -15.23 -10.51
C GLY A 99 -14.79 -16.05 -10.59
N GLN A 100 -15.08 -16.56 -11.78
CA GLN A 100 -16.22 -17.46 -12.03
C GLN A 100 -16.24 -18.60 -11.00
N GLY A 101 -17.36 -18.76 -10.32
CA GLY A 101 -17.62 -19.86 -9.39
C GLY A 101 -19.10 -20.13 -9.26
N SER A 102 -19.54 -21.19 -9.95
CA SER A 102 -20.77 -22.02 -9.89
C SER A 102 -22.01 -21.55 -9.09
N PRO A 103 -23.24 -21.73 -9.62
CA PRO A 103 -24.49 -21.32 -8.97
C PRO A 103 -24.92 -22.32 -7.88
N HIS A 104 -24.31 -22.26 -6.71
CA HIS A 104 -24.86 -22.88 -5.50
C HIS A 104 -24.77 -21.88 -4.33
N TYR A 105 -25.56 -20.81 -4.46
CA TYR A 105 -25.73 -19.80 -3.43
C TYR A 105 -26.88 -20.23 -2.51
N SER A 106 -26.57 -20.94 -1.42
CA SER A 106 -27.34 -20.95 -0.16
C SER A 106 -26.73 -21.94 0.82
N GLN A 107 -25.70 -21.50 1.54
CA GLN A 107 -25.41 -21.96 2.89
C GLN A 107 -24.49 -20.90 3.51
N VAL A 108 -25.06 -20.10 4.41
CA VAL A 108 -24.28 -19.21 5.26
C VAL A 108 -23.55 -20.12 6.24
N VAL A 109 -22.28 -20.36 5.98
CA VAL A 109 -21.37 -21.00 6.94
C VAL A 109 -20.57 -19.89 7.57
N ASP A 110 -20.66 -19.78 8.90
CA ASP A 110 -19.73 -18.95 9.68
C ASP A 110 -18.31 -19.52 9.50
N VAL A 111 -17.56 -18.93 8.57
CA VAL A 111 -16.15 -19.25 8.39
C VAL A 111 -15.38 -18.44 9.42
N LEU A 112 -15.10 -19.07 10.57
CA LEU A 112 -14.02 -18.64 11.44
C LEU A 112 -12.73 -18.63 10.59
N PRO A 113 -11.97 -17.53 10.51
CA PRO A 113 -10.78 -17.48 9.68
C PRO A 113 -9.77 -18.51 10.20
N LYS A 114 -9.56 -19.59 9.44
CA LYS A 114 -8.43 -20.50 9.65
C LYS A 114 -7.16 -19.71 9.34
N ILE A 115 -6.48 -19.27 10.39
CA ILE A 115 -5.14 -18.69 10.31
C ILE A 115 -4.16 -19.85 10.08
N GLU A 116 -4.05 -20.30 8.84
CA GLU A 116 -2.86 -21.03 8.41
C GLU A 116 -1.77 -19.99 8.14
N TYR A 117 -0.80 -19.89 9.06
CA TYR A 117 0.40 -19.10 8.86
C TYR A 117 1.12 -19.61 7.60
N PRO A 118 1.29 -18.80 6.54
CA PRO A 118 2.17 -19.20 5.45
C PRO A 118 3.58 -19.39 6.03
N GLN A 119 4.26 -20.44 5.58
CA GLN A 119 5.64 -20.74 5.97
C GLN A 119 6.51 -19.49 5.77
N ARG A 120 7.25 -19.13 6.83
CA ARG A 120 8.18 -18.00 6.83
C ARG A 120 9.06 -18.05 5.58
N ILE A 121 9.03 -16.98 4.79
CA ILE A 121 10.07 -16.70 3.80
C ILE A 121 11.40 -16.64 4.55
N SER A 122 12.42 -17.33 4.03
CA SER A 122 13.78 -17.34 4.57
C SER A 122 14.25 -15.92 4.86
N LEU A 123 14.76 -15.70 6.07
CA LEU A 123 15.31 -14.41 6.51
C LEU A 123 16.36 -13.95 5.50
N ILE A 124 16.08 -12.86 4.78
CA ILE A 124 17.11 -12.15 4.00
C ILE A 124 18.22 -11.79 4.99
N PRO A 125 19.49 -12.18 4.75
CA PRO A 125 20.59 -11.86 5.64
C PRO A 125 20.64 -10.34 5.84
N ARG A 126 20.45 -9.88 7.07
CA ARG A 126 20.57 -8.46 7.38
C ARG A 126 22.04 -8.09 7.30
N LEU A 127 22.34 -7.02 6.56
CA LEU A 127 23.66 -6.43 6.54
C LEU A 127 23.95 -5.90 7.96
N ASP A 128 24.96 -6.47 8.61
CA ASP A 128 25.33 -6.11 9.96
C ASP A 128 25.90 -4.68 10.01
N ARG A 129 25.23 -3.85 10.80
CA ARG A 129 25.74 -2.77 11.65
C ARG A 129 26.99 -1.99 11.17
N THR A 130 26.81 -0.99 10.32
CA THR A 130 27.52 0.32 10.31
C THR A 130 26.84 1.15 9.22
N VAL A 131 26.27 2.36 9.40
CA VAL A 131 26.69 3.53 10.17
C VAL A 131 25.42 4.30 10.56
N SER A 132 25.29 4.63 11.84
CA SER A 132 24.32 5.60 12.35
C SER A 132 24.58 6.96 11.70
N PHE A 133 23.59 7.59 11.02
CA PHE A 133 23.33 9.04 11.11
C PHE A 133 22.20 9.58 10.19
N PHE A 134 21.60 8.82 9.25
CA PHE A 134 20.59 9.40 8.31
C PHE A 134 19.23 8.68 8.19
N LEU A 135 18.94 7.66 9.01
CA LEU A 135 17.77 6.77 8.82
C LEU A 135 16.62 6.99 9.82
N ASN A 136 16.20 8.24 10.04
CA ASN A 136 15.12 8.57 10.99
C ASN A 136 13.83 9.14 10.39
N ARG A 137 13.63 9.17 9.06
CA ARG A 137 12.38 9.70 8.47
C ARG A 137 11.55 8.79 7.57
N CYS A 138 12.03 7.58 7.21
CA CYS A 138 11.24 6.66 6.36
C CYS A 138 11.34 5.22 6.87
N ARG A 139 10.95 4.94 8.13
CA ARG A 139 10.81 3.57 8.65
C ARG A 139 9.37 3.16 8.88
N CYS A 140 8.45 3.53 7.99
CA CYS A 140 7.05 3.17 8.18
C CYS A 140 6.73 1.71 7.78
N PHE A 141 7.61 1.01 7.04
CA PHE A 141 7.27 -0.34 6.52
C PHE A 141 8.35 -1.43 6.62
N ASP A 142 9.45 -1.22 7.36
CA ASP A 142 10.47 -2.27 7.61
C ASP A 142 9.99 -3.40 8.56
N ARG A 143 8.70 -3.43 8.95
CA ARG A 143 8.10 -4.41 9.86
C ARG A 143 6.68 -4.85 9.46
N ILE A 144 6.47 -5.25 8.21
CA ILE A 144 5.34 -6.12 7.81
C ILE A 144 5.86 -7.26 6.95
#